data_AF-T0QBM1-F1
#
_entry.id   AF-T0QBM1-F1
#
_cell.length_a   1.000
_cell.length_b   1.000
_cell.length_c   1.000
_cell.angle_alpha   90.00
_cell.angle_beta   90.00
_cell.angle_gamma   90.00
#
_symmetry.space_group_name_H-M   'P 1'
#
loop_
_entity.id
_entity.type
_entity.pdbx_description
1 polymer ?
#
loop_
_entity_poly.entity_id
_entity_poly.type
_entity_poly.pdbx_seq_one_letter_code
_entity_poly.pdbx_strand_id
1 'polypeptide(L)'
;MPRDAKDGDDDEGKSGGSDRENECDDAKMVSPDNIVSKVVQFFFEDAAFSQTFEQFAETHAPSFDACADEMQLEYTHIYNTFTALFEEKIEAFIVSQGSSVAEFYDLVKTAHDRDPESTLAVYSQMLVATCDFEVFVRMMQRTHETQRYRK
;
A
#
# COMPACT_ATOMS: atom_id res chain seq x y z
N MET A 1 -39.98 -26.41 -66.17
CA MET A 1 -38.56 -26.25 -66.52
C MET A 1 -37.73 -26.79 -65.37
N PRO A 2 -36.88 -27.81 -65.59
CA PRO A 2 -35.90 -28.29 -64.63
C PRO A 2 -34.56 -27.54 -64.79
N ARG A 3 -33.79 -27.39 -63.72
CA ARG A 3 -32.35 -27.07 -63.74
C ARG A 3 -31.62 -27.84 -62.63
N ASP A 4 -30.68 -28.65 -63.12
CA ASP A 4 -29.55 -29.38 -62.54
C ASP A 4 -28.75 -28.56 -61.49
N ALA A 5 -28.23 -29.07 -60.36
CA ALA A 5 -27.25 -30.13 -60.04
C ALA A 5 -25.84 -29.57 -59.68
N LYS A 6 -25.35 -29.90 -58.47
CA LYS A 6 -23.94 -30.11 -58.00
C LYS A 6 -23.89 -29.95 -56.47
N ASP A 7 -23.56 -30.91 -55.60
CA ASP A 7 -22.52 -31.97 -55.53
C ASP A 7 -21.15 -31.45 -55.03
N GLY A 8 -20.65 -32.12 -53.97
CA GLY A 8 -19.29 -32.08 -53.41
C GLY A 8 -18.97 -30.92 -52.46
N ASP A 9 -18.16 -31.04 -51.39
CA ASP A 9 -17.38 -32.14 -50.82
C ASP A 9 -16.80 -31.61 -49.48
N ASP A 10 -16.32 -32.53 -48.65
CA ASP A 10 -15.62 -32.42 -47.37
C ASP A 10 -14.60 -31.28 -47.17
N ASP A 11 -14.37 -30.85 -45.91
CA ASP A 11 -13.01 -30.87 -45.31
C ASP A 11 -13.04 -30.62 -43.79
N GLU A 12 -12.20 -31.37 -43.08
CA GLU A 12 -11.98 -31.37 -41.64
C GLU A 12 -11.22 -30.11 -41.16
N GLY A 13 -11.53 -29.65 -39.93
CA GLY A 13 -10.88 -28.46 -39.37
C GLY A 13 -10.93 -28.40 -37.84
N LYS A 14 -10.32 -29.39 -37.21
CA LYS A 14 -10.02 -29.49 -35.77
C LYS A 14 -9.24 -28.27 -35.26
N SER A 15 -9.70 -27.60 -34.21
CA SER A 15 -8.91 -26.83 -33.22
C SER A 15 -9.84 -26.48 -32.06
N GLY A 16 -9.72 -27.16 -30.91
CA GLY A 16 -8.78 -26.74 -29.86
C GLY A 16 -9.47 -25.65 -29.04
N GLY A 17 -10.12 -25.95 -27.93
CA GLY A 17 -9.48 -26.46 -26.73
C GLY A 17 -9.13 -25.27 -25.82
N SER A 18 -9.56 -25.36 -24.57
CA SER A 18 -9.33 -24.43 -23.47
C SER A 18 -10.35 -23.30 -23.35
N ASP A 19 -11.52 -23.65 -22.79
CA ASP A 19 -11.95 -23.00 -21.55
C ASP A 19 -10.70 -22.60 -20.75
N ARG A 20 -10.36 -21.31 -20.79
CA ARG A 20 -9.51 -20.73 -19.77
C ARG A 20 -10.46 -20.33 -18.67
N GLU A 21 -10.69 -21.30 -17.79
CA GLU A 21 -10.97 -21.05 -16.39
C GLU A 21 -9.92 -20.05 -15.91
N ASN A 22 -10.24 -18.75 -15.99
CA ASN A 22 -9.52 -17.71 -15.28
C ASN A 22 -10.04 -17.68 -13.84
N GLU A 23 -10.13 -18.85 -13.21
CA GLU A 23 -10.14 -18.99 -11.76
C GLU A 23 -8.68 -18.90 -11.31
N CYS A 24 -8.09 -17.72 -11.49
CA CYS A 24 -6.84 -17.39 -10.85
C CYS A 24 -7.12 -17.16 -9.35
N ASP A 25 -7.16 -18.28 -8.63
CA ASP A 25 -6.63 -18.46 -7.28
C ASP A 25 -6.98 -17.32 -6.30
N ASP A 26 -8.29 -17.08 -6.15
CA ASP A 26 -8.88 -16.10 -5.21
C ASP A 26 -8.41 -16.34 -3.75
N ALA A 27 -8.12 -17.59 -3.41
CA ALA A 27 -7.68 -18.01 -2.09
C ALA A 27 -6.24 -17.58 -1.71
N LYS A 28 -5.37 -17.23 -2.68
CA LYS A 28 -3.98 -16.84 -2.38
C LYS A 28 -3.82 -15.39 -1.95
N MET A 29 -4.70 -14.48 -2.36
CA MET A 29 -4.55 -13.05 -2.03
C MET A 29 -4.96 -12.69 -0.61
N VAL A 30 -5.92 -13.41 -0.03
CA VAL A 30 -6.38 -13.24 1.37
C VAL A 30 -5.72 -14.25 2.30
N SER A 31 -4.63 -14.89 1.85
CA SER A 31 -3.85 -15.74 2.74
C SER A 31 -3.20 -14.89 3.83
N PRO A 32 -3.26 -15.30 5.11
CA PRO A 32 -2.57 -14.61 6.20
C PRO A 32 -1.05 -14.50 5.98
N ASP A 33 -0.51 -15.25 5.02
CA ASP A 33 0.89 -15.20 4.59
C ASP A 33 1.22 -14.15 3.51
N ASN A 34 0.24 -13.36 3.04
CA ASN A 34 0.50 -12.29 2.07
C ASN A 34 1.45 -11.23 2.68
N ILE A 35 2.45 -10.79 1.90
CA ILE A 35 3.41 -9.75 2.30
C ILE A 35 2.72 -8.49 2.79
N VAL A 36 1.59 -8.10 2.20
CA VAL A 36 0.87 -6.88 2.60
C VAL A 36 0.29 -7.05 4.01
N SER A 37 -0.29 -8.21 4.35
CA SER A 37 -0.74 -8.51 5.71
C SER A 37 0.40 -8.47 6.72
N LYS A 38 1.59 -8.97 6.35
CA LYS A 38 2.79 -8.92 7.20
C LYS A 38 3.30 -7.50 7.42
N VAL A 39 3.26 -6.66 6.38
CA VAL A 39 3.63 -5.23 6.48
C VAL A 39 2.67 -4.49 7.40
N VAL A 40 1.36 -4.76 7.29
CA VAL A 40 0.35 -4.18 8.18
C VAL A 40 0.57 -4.63 9.62
N GLN A 41 0.82 -5.92 9.84
CA GLN A 41 1.14 -6.44 11.17
C GLN A 41 2.40 -5.78 11.74
N PHE A 42 3.47 -5.66 10.94
CA PHE A 42 4.69 -4.97 11.32
C PHE A 42 4.42 -3.51 11.69
N PHE A 43 3.61 -2.80 10.91
CA PHE A 43 3.27 -1.40 11.17
C PHE A 43 2.55 -1.19 12.52
N PHE A 44 1.67 -2.12 12.94
CA PHE A 44 0.91 -1.99 14.19
C PHE A 44 1.54 -2.68 15.41
N GLU A 45 2.31 -3.77 15.21
CA GLU A 45 2.82 -4.61 16.29
C GLU A 45 4.31 -4.41 16.57
N ASP A 46 5.08 -3.85 15.62
CA ASP A 46 6.51 -3.68 15.82
C ASP A 46 6.83 -2.48 16.73
N ALA A 47 7.28 -2.81 17.94
CA ALA A 47 7.62 -1.82 18.96
C ALA A 47 8.85 -0.99 18.59
N ALA A 48 9.82 -1.56 17.85
CA ALA A 48 11.04 -0.86 17.46
C ALA A 48 10.77 0.17 16.36
N PHE A 49 9.91 -0.18 15.40
CA PHE A 49 9.36 0.69 14.38
C PHE A 49 8.62 1.85 15.04
N SER A 50 7.62 1.56 15.88
CA SER A 50 6.84 2.59 16.60
C SER A 50 7.74 3.52 17.41
N GLN A 51 8.69 2.96 18.17
CA GLN A 51 9.63 3.75 18.98
C GLN A 51 10.54 4.66 18.14
N THR A 52 10.92 4.22 16.93
CA THR A 52 11.73 5.04 16.01
C THR A 52 10.96 6.29 15.59
N PHE A 53 9.68 6.15 15.24
CA PHE A 53 8.84 7.29 14.86
C PHE A 53 8.43 8.15 16.04
N GLU A 54 8.24 7.58 17.22
CA GLU A 54 8.04 8.34 18.45
C GLU A 54 9.25 9.23 18.75
N GLN A 55 10.48 8.70 18.69
CA GLN A 55 11.70 9.50 18.89
C GLN A 55 11.88 10.57 17.82
N PHE A 56 11.55 10.24 16.57
CA PHE A 56 11.54 11.21 15.47
C PHE A 56 10.56 12.35 15.76
N ALA A 57 9.34 12.01 16.15
CA ALA A 57 8.32 12.97 16.54
C ALA A 57 8.78 13.81 17.74
N GLU A 58 9.39 13.20 18.75
CA GLU A 58 9.88 13.93 19.92
C GLU A 58 10.97 14.94 19.58
N THR A 59 11.86 14.59 18.67
CA THR A 59 12.99 15.42 18.25
C THR A 59 12.55 16.58 17.37
N HIS A 60 11.60 16.33 16.46
CA HIS A 60 11.20 17.30 15.43
C HIS A 60 9.91 18.06 15.74
N ALA A 61 9.06 17.58 16.65
CA ALA A 61 7.83 18.27 17.06
C ALA A 61 8.06 19.72 17.55
N PRO A 62 9.14 20.06 18.29
CA PRO A 62 9.40 21.45 18.69
C PRO A 62 9.55 22.44 17.53
N SER A 63 9.88 21.96 16.32
CA SER A 63 9.94 22.78 15.12
C SER A 63 8.55 23.14 14.58
N PHE A 64 7.49 22.40 14.96
CA PHE A 64 6.12 22.64 14.49
C PHE A 64 5.40 23.60 15.41
N ASP A 65 5.24 24.85 14.98
CA ASP A 65 4.43 25.81 15.70
C ASP A 65 2.94 25.50 15.50
N ALA A 66 2.24 25.25 16.61
CA ALA A 66 0.80 25.00 16.63
C ALA A 66 -0.02 26.30 16.45
N CYS A 67 0.61 27.46 16.67
CA CYS A 67 -0.01 28.78 16.47
C CYS A 67 0.33 29.39 15.10
N ALA A 68 1.12 28.72 14.27
CA ALA A 68 1.44 29.21 12.94
C ALA A 68 0.25 29.01 11.99
N ASP A 69 -0.24 30.12 11.43
CA ASP A 69 -1.31 30.15 10.41
C ASP A 69 -0.79 29.70 9.02
N GLU A 70 0.53 29.69 8.81
CA GLU A 70 1.18 29.33 7.54
C GLU A 70 2.07 28.08 7.66
N MET A 71 2.06 27.24 6.63
CA MET A 71 2.94 26.07 6.52
C MET A 71 4.37 26.50 6.21
N GLN A 72 5.32 26.13 7.07
CA GLN A 72 6.73 26.47 6.91
C GLN A 72 7.42 25.53 5.93
N LEU A 73 8.39 26.04 5.16
CA LEU A 73 9.23 25.22 4.26
C LEU A 73 10.00 24.13 5.03
N GLU A 74 10.33 24.39 6.29
CA GLU A 74 10.98 23.41 7.17
C GLU A 74 10.10 22.18 7.42
N TYR A 75 8.77 22.32 7.42
CA TYR A 75 7.84 21.20 7.59
C TYR A 75 7.95 20.22 6.44
N THR A 76 8.10 20.72 5.21
CA THR A 76 8.32 19.89 4.03
C THR A 76 9.65 19.14 4.12
N HIS A 77 10.70 19.76 4.66
CA HIS A 77 11.99 19.09 4.82
C HIS A 77 11.92 17.95 5.85
N ILE A 78 11.29 18.22 7.00
CA ILE A 78 11.09 17.21 8.04
C ILE A 78 10.19 16.08 7.53
N TYR A 79 9.11 16.42 6.82
CA TYR A 79 8.23 15.44 6.20
C TYR A 79 8.96 14.55 5.19
N ASN A 80 9.77 15.13 4.29
CA ASN A 80 10.55 14.32 3.35
C ASN A 80 11.53 13.38 4.06
N THR A 81 12.08 13.81 5.19
CA THR A 81 12.96 12.98 6.03
C THR A 81 12.19 11.85 6.70
N PHE A 82 10.98 12.14 7.20
CA PHE A 82 10.06 11.14 7.74
C PHE A 82 9.66 10.11 6.69
N THR A 83 9.25 10.55 5.50
CA THR A 83 8.85 9.67 4.40
C THR A 83 10.00 8.76 3.96
N ALA A 84 11.21 9.30 3.82
CA ALA A 84 12.38 8.50 3.49
C ALA A 84 12.69 7.45 4.56
N LEU A 85 12.63 7.80 5.85
CA LEU A 85 12.83 6.86 6.96
C LEU A 85 11.73 5.79 6.98
N PHE A 86 10.49 6.18 6.70
CA PHE A 86 9.35 5.28 6.62
C PHE A 86 9.50 4.26 5.49
N GLU A 87 9.77 4.74 4.29
CA GLU A 87 10.02 3.91 3.11
C GLU A 87 11.20 2.96 3.33
N GLU A 88 12.32 3.43 3.90
CA GLU A 88 13.49 2.60 4.20
C GLU A 88 13.13 1.44 5.14
N LYS A 89 12.37 1.70 6.20
CA LYS A 89 11.99 0.66 7.18
C LYS A 89 11.02 -0.36 6.58
N ILE A 90 10.05 0.09 5.80
CA ILE A 90 9.09 -0.78 5.13
C ILE A 90 9.79 -1.61 4.04
N GLU A 91 10.66 -1.01 3.23
CA GLU A 91 11.47 -1.70 2.23
C GLU A 91 12.37 -2.76 2.88
N ALA A 92 13.09 -2.40 3.94
CA ALA A 92 13.93 -3.35 4.67
C ALA A 92 13.12 -4.54 5.21
N PHE A 93 11.91 -4.28 5.72
CA PHE A 93 11.00 -5.34 6.15
C PHE A 93 10.54 -6.21 4.98
N ILE A 94 10.10 -5.63 3.86
CA ILE A 94 9.65 -6.37 2.66
C ILE A 94 10.76 -7.30 2.14
N VAL A 95 11.99 -6.78 2.04
CA VAL A 95 13.16 -7.55 1.61
C VAL A 95 13.49 -8.64 2.62
N SER A 96 13.36 -8.40 3.93
CA SER A 96 13.55 -9.42 4.96
C SER A 96 12.57 -10.60 4.86
N GLN A 97 11.38 -10.37 4.31
CA GLN A 97 10.37 -11.40 4.06
C GLN A 97 10.59 -12.14 2.73
N GLY A 98 11.60 -11.76 1.95
CA GLY A 98 11.93 -12.37 0.65
C GLY A 98 11.10 -11.85 -0.52
N SER A 99 10.46 -10.69 -0.38
CA SER A 99 9.71 -10.02 -1.46
C SER A 99 10.41 -8.72 -1.89
N SER A 100 9.96 -8.17 -3.02
CA SER A 100 10.37 -6.86 -3.52
C SER A 100 9.30 -5.79 -3.31
N VAL A 101 9.72 -4.53 -3.28
CA VAL A 101 8.81 -3.37 -3.19
C VAL A 101 7.86 -3.32 -4.39
N ALA A 102 8.32 -3.69 -5.58
CA ALA A 102 7.48 -3.75 -6.78
C ALA A 102 6.32 -4.77 -6.62
N GLU A 103 6.63 -5.97 -6.11
CA GLU A 103 5.61 -6.99 -5.84
C GLU A 103 4.60 -6.52 -4.77
N PHE A 104 5.08 -5.81 -3.74
CA PHE A 104 4.20 -5.22 -2.74
C PHE A 104 3.22 -4.21 -3.37
N TYR A 105 3.70 -3.29 -4.19
CA TYR A 105 2.83 -2.30 -4.87
C TYR A 105 1.83 -2.96 -5.82
N ASP A 106 2.25 -3.96 -6.59
CA ASP A 106 1.37 -4.70 -7.50
C ASP A 106 0.26 -5.42 -6.73
N LEU A 107 0.57 -6.01 -5.58
CA LEU A 107 -0.41 -6.66 -4.71
C LEU A 107 -1.41 -5.66 -4.11
N VAL A 108 -0.92 -4.52 -3.59
CA VAL A 108 -1.78 -3.46 -3.05
C VAL A 108 -2.72 -2.91 -4.13
N LYS A 109 -2.19 -2.63 -5.32
CA LYS A 109 -2.98 -2.10 -6.43
C LYS A 109 -4.04 -3.10 -6.89
N THR A 110 -3.65 -4.37 -7.03
CA THR A 110 -4.59 -5.42 -7.45
C THR A 110 -5.70 -5.64 -6.42
N ALA A 111 -5.37 -5.56 -5.12
CA ALA A 111 -6.36 -5.67 -4.06
C ALA A 111 -7.36 -4.50 -4.10
N HIS A 112 -6.87 -3.28 -4.31
CA HIS A 112 -7.72 -2.09 -4.45
C HIS A 112 -8.62 -2.14 -5.69
N ASP A 113 -8.10 -2.57 -6.84
CA ASP A 113 -8.85 -2.65 -8.09
C ASP A 113 -9.94 -3.74 -8.07
N ARG A 114 -9.73 -4.82 -7.29
CA ARG A 114 -10.71 -5.90 -7.12
C ARG A 114 -11.79 -5.56 -6.11
N ASP A 115 -11.39 -5.10 -4.92
CA ASP A 115 -12.30 -4.78 -3.83
C ASP A 115 -11.75 -3.60 -3.01
N PRO A 116 -12.23 -2.38 -3.29
CA PRO A 116 -11.82 -1.17 -2.59
C PRO A 116 -12.15 -1.19 -1.09
N GLU A 117 -13.14 -1.99 -0.67
CA GLU A 117 -13.54 -2.12 0.73
C GLU A 117 -12.88 -3.32 1.43
N SER A 118 -12.03 -4.07 0.72
CA SER A 118 -11.29 -5.15 1.34
C SER A 118 -10.41 -4.64 2.48
N THR A 119 -10.28 -5.44 3.52
CA THR A 119 -9.41 -5.16 4.67
C THR A 119 -8.01 -4.73 4.24
N LEU A 120 -7.49 -5.34 3.17
CA LEU A 120 -6.17 -5.02 2.62
C LEU A 120 -6.12 -3.63 1.96
N ALA A 121 -7.15 -3.29 1.17
CA ALA A 121 -7.26 -1.97 0.55
C ALA A 121 -7.40 -0.87 1.60
N VAL A 122 -8.23 -1.09 2.63
CA VAL A 122 -8.41 -0.16 3.75
C VAL A 122 -7.11 0.04 4.53
N TYR A 123 -6.37 -1.04 4.85
CA TYR A 123 -5.08 -0.89 5.53
C TYR A 123 -4.00 -0.24 4.67
N SER A 124 -3.98 -0.52 3.37
CA SER A 124 -3.08 0.17 2.44
C SER A 124 -3.38 1.66 2.37
N GLN A 125 -4.67 2.03 2.35
CA GLN A 125 -5.10 3.42 2.43
C GLN A 125 -4.71 4.05 3.78
N MET A 126 -4.79 3.32 4.90
CA MET A 126 -4.31 3.81 6.19
C MET A 126 -2.81 4.12 6.16
N LEU A 127 -1.98 3.23 5.62
CA LEU A 127 -0.53 3.47 5.48
C LEU A 127 -0.25 4.73 4.67
N VAL A 128 -0.91 4.88 3.51
CA VAL A 128 -0.78 6.08 2.67
C VAL A 128 -1.24 7.33 3.42
N ALA A 129 -2.35 7.25 4.15
CA ALA A 129 -2.88 8.38 4.93
C ALA A 129 -1.96 8.75 6.11
N THR A 130 -1.24 7.81 6.71
CA THR A 130 -0.24 8.11 7.74
C THR A 130 0.97 8.86 7.19
N CYS A 131 1.22 8.72 5.90
CA CYS A 131 2.23 9.48 5.17
C CYS A 131 1.64 10.71 4.47
N ASP A 132 0.40 11.12 4.72
CA ASP A 132 -0.14 12.36 4.15
C ASP A 132 0.49 13.59 4.84
N PHE A 133 0.90 14.59 4.06
CA PHE A 133 1.60 15.77 4.58
C PHE A 133 0.76 16.55 5.61
N GLU A 134 -0.54 16.75 5.37
CA GLU A 134 -1.38 17.49 6.31
C GLU A 134 -1.61 16.69 7.60
N VAL A 135 -1.82 15.38 7.48
CA VAL A 135 -2.00 14.49 8.62
C VAL A 135 -0.73 14.47 9.47
N PHE A 136 0.43 14.36 8.83
CA PHE A 136 1.74 14.41 9.47
C PHE A 136 1.96 15.74 10.23
N VAL A 137 1.69 16.88 9.60
CA VAL A 137 1.86 18.19 10.24
C VAL A 137 0.93 18.33 11.46
N ARG A 138 -0.34 17.93 11.34
CA ARG A 138 -1.29 17.95 12.48
C ARG A 138 -0.85 17.03 13.61
N MET A 139 -0.29 15.86 13.30
CA MET A 139 0.26 14.94 14.30
C MET A 139 1.42 15.61 15.05
N MET A 140 2.37 16.21 14.33
CA MET A 140 3.55 16.85 14.92
C MET A 140 3.18 18.06 15.79
N GLN A 141 2.21 18.87 15.35
CA GLN A 141 1.66 19.98 16.14
C GLN A 141 1.04 19.49 17.46
N ARG A 142 0.23 18.43 17.43
CA ARG A 142 -0.36 17.83 18.65
C ARG A 142 0.71 17.27 19.59
N THR A 143 1.74 16.63 19.04
CA THR A 143 2.87 16.12 19.83
C THR A 143 3.60 17.27 20.52
N HIS A 144 3.84 18.37 19.80
CA HIS A 144 4.45 19.57 20.37
C HIS A 144 3.60 20.18 21.49
N GLU A 145 2.30 20.35 21.28
CA GLU A 145 1.36 20.83 22.31
C GLU A 145 1.40 19.95 23.56
N THR A 146 1.30 18.63 23.39
CA THR A 146 1.33 17.66 24.50
C THR A 146 2.63 17.74 25.29
N GLN A 147 3.77 17.88 24.62
CA GLN A 147 5.06 18.08 25.29
C GLN A 147 5.12 19.39 26.06
N ARG A 148 4.52 20.45 25.51
CA ARG A 148 4.48 21.77 26.14
C ARG A 148 3.65 21.77 27.44
N TYR A 149 2.59 20.97 27.51
CA TYR A 149 1.79 20.77 28.72
C TYR A 149 2.40 19.80 29.74
N ARG A 150 3.34 18.94 29.32
CA ARG A 150 4.06 18.00 30.21
C ARG A 150 5.26 18.61 30.94
N LYS A 151 5.62 19.86 30.64
CA LYS A 151 6.68 20.64 31.29
C LYS A 151 6.10 21.59 32.32
#